data_AF-A0A3Q9IAR1-F1
#
_entry.id   AF-A0A3Q9IAR1-F1
#
_cell.length_a   1.000
_cell.length_b   1.000
_cell.length_c   1.000
_cell.angle_alpha   90.00
_cell.angle_beta   90.00
_cell.angle_gamma   90.00
#
_symmetry.space_group_name_H-M   'P 1'
#
loop_
_entity.id
_entity.type
_entity.pdbx_description
1 polymer ?
#
loop_
_entity_poly.entity_id
_entity_poly.type
_entity_poly.pdbx_seq_one_letter_code
_entity_poly.pdbx_strand_id
1 'polypeptide(L)'
;MIAKLHQEKKYVSQLARELGISRPLLYLHLQRLEDAKLVKGYHEISDNGKAMKYYEINPFSIELNEDLLAQAASSLTIKNKQE
;
A
#
# COMPACT_ATOMS: atom_id res chain seq x y z
N MET A 1 -1.47 -4.12 3.29
CA MET A 1 -2.07 -3.73 2.00
C MET A 1 -1.09 -3.90 0.85
N ILE A 2 0.04 -3.18 0.85
CA ILE A 2 1.09 -3.27 -0.19
C ILE A 2 1.52 -4.72 -0.45
N ALA A 3 1.90 -5.47 0.59
CA ALA A 3 2.29 -6.88 0.43
C ALA A 3 1.22 -7.77 -0.25
N LYS A 4 -0.07 -7.44 -0.11
CA LYS A 4 -1.16 -8.19 -0.76
C LYS A 4 -1.36 -7.82 -2.22
N LEU A 5 -1.14 -6.54 -2.57
CA LEU A 5 -1.22 -6.03 -3.94
C LEU A 5 0.02 -6.35 -4.78
N HIS A 6 1.11 -6.79 -4.15
CA HIS A 6 2.31 -7.23 -4.87
C HIS A 6 2.12 -8.58 -5.56
N GLN A 7 1.26 -9.44 -5.00
CA GLN A 7 1.02 -10.79 -5.53
C GLN A 7 0.02 -10.79 -6.68
N GLU A 8 -1.06 -10.02 -6.57
CA GLU A 8 -2.05 -9.84 -7.64
C GLU A 8 -2.80 -8.51 -7.47
N LYS A 9 -3.44 -8.06 -8.56
CA LYS A 9 -4.45 -7.00 -8.50
C LYS A 9 -5.65 -7.48 -7.68
N LYS A 10 -6.16 -6.63 -6.79
CA LYS A 10 -7.32 -6.98 -5.95
C LYS A 10 -8.39 -5.90 -6.03
N TYR A 11 -9.64 -6.33 -5.99
CA TYR A 11 -10.77 -5.42 -5.83
C TYR A 11 -10.99 -5.09 -4.35
N VAL A 12 -11.57 -3.91 -4.10
CA VAL A 12 -11.67 -3.29 -2.76
C VAL A 12 -12.33 -4.21 -1.72
N SER A 13 -13.44 -4.88 -2.05
CA SER A 13 -14.17 -5.70 -1.08
C SER A 13 -13.41 -6.97 -0.67
N GLN A 14 -12.67 -7.61 -1.59
CA GLN A 14 -11.80 -8.74 -1.23
C GLN A 14 -10.65 -8.28 -0.35
N LEU A 15 -9.99 -7.18 -0.71
CA LEU A 15 -8.86 -6.66 0.04
C LEU A 15 -9.25 -6.24 1.47
N ALA A 16 -10.44 -5.64 1.64
CA ALA A 16 -10.96 -5.27 2.96
C ALA A 16 -11.17 -6.50 3.85
N ARG A 17 -11.75 -7.56 3.28
CA ARG A 17 -12.00 -8.83 3.98
C ARG A 17 -10.69 -9.53 4.36
N GLU A 18 -9.71 -9.58 3.46
CA GLU A 18 -8.40 -10.19 3.74
C GLU A 18 -7.61 -9.43 4.82
N LEU A 19 -7.73 -8.11 4.87
CA LEU A 19 -7.05 -7.27 5.85
C LEU A 19 -7.81 -7.14 7.17
N GLY A 20 -9.06 -7.62 7.24
CA GLY A 20 -9.89 -7.53 8.45
C GLY A 20 -10.28 -6.09 8.81
N ILE A 21 -10.34 -5.18 7.84
CA ILE A 21 -10.66 -3.76 8.07
C ILE A 21 -11.92 -3.32 7.32
N SER A 22 -12.52 -2.22 7.76
CA SER A 22 -13.70 -1.67 7.11
C SER A 22 -13.37 -1.13 5.70
N ARG A 23 -14.35 -1.22 4.79
CA ARG A 23 -14.23 -0.68 3.43
C ARG A 23 -13.91 0.82 3.40
N PRO A 24 -14.54 1.69 4.23
CA PRO A 24 -14.18 3.11 4.28
C PRO A 24 -12.73 3.35 4.71
N LEU A 25 -12.23 2.61 5.71
CA LEU A 25 -10.84 2.73 6.16
C LEU A 25 -9.86 2.30 5.07
N LEU A 26 -10.18 1.19 4.37
CA LEU A 26 -9.40 0.74 3.23
C LEU A 26 -9.31 1.80 2.14
N TYR A 27 -10.43 2.47 1.80
CA TYR A 27 -10.44 3.55 0.82
C TYR A 27 -9.52 4.70 1.20
N LEU A 28 -9.54 5.13 2.47
CA LEU A 28 -8.67 6.21 2.94
C LEU A 28 -7.18 5.84 2.76
N HIS A 29 -6.80 4.60 3.09
CA HIS A 29 -5.42 4.15 2.90
C HIS A 29 -5.05 4.03 1.42
N LEU A 30 -5.93 3.45 0.59
CA LEU A 30 -5.69 3.32 -0.85
C LEU A 30 -5.55 4.68 -1.52
N GLN A 31 -6.39 5.66 -1.14
CA GLN A 31 -6.30 7.01 -1.65
C GLN A 31 -4.96 7.65 -1.31
N ARG A 32 -4.49 7.54 -0.06
CA ARG A 32 -3.16 8.06 0.32
C ARG A 32 -2.01 7.41 -0.44
N LEU A 33 -2.12 6.11 -0.73
CA LEU A 33 -1.12 5.38 -1.53
C LEU A 33 -1.19 5.76 -3.02
N GLU A 34 -2.38 6.05 -3.53
CA GLU A 34 -2.61 6.53 -4.89
C GLU A 34 -2.08 7.97 -5.08
N ASP A 35 -2.32 8.85 -4.11
CA ASP A 35 -1.75 10.20 -4.05
C ASP A 35 -0.21 10.17 -4.02
N ALA A 36 0.36 9.19 -3.31
CA ALA A 36 1.80 8.93 -3.29
C ALA A 36 2.32 8.17 -4.51
N LYS A 37 1.46 7.86 -5.49
CA LYS A 37 1.77 7.09 -6.72
C LYS A 37 2.33 5.69 -6.45
N LEU A 38 2.12 5.11 -5.27
CA LEU A 38 2.55 3.75 -4.92
C LEU A 38 1.58 2.68 -5.44
N VAL A 39 0.32 3.05 -5.65
CA VAL A 39 -0.76 2.19 -6.11
C VAL A 39 -1.55 2.93 -7.19
N LYS A 40 -2.15 2.21 -8.13
CA LYS A 40 -3.15 2.76 -9.07
C LYS A 40 -4.46 2.01 -9.00
N GLY A 41 -5.56 2.75 -9.00
CA GLY A 41 -6.92 2.22 -9.11
C GLY A 41 -7.47 2.34 -10.53
N TYR A 42 -8.19 1.33 -10.99
CA TYR A 42 -8.92 1.36 -12.27
C TYR A 42 -10.23 0.58 -12.16
N HIS A 43 -11.14 0.86 -13.09
CA HIS A 43 -12.41 0.14 -13.17
C HIS A 43 -12.29 -0.95 -14.24
N GLU A 44 -12.73 -2.15 -13.90
CA GLU A 44 -12.83 -3.28 -14.81
C GLU A 44 -14.27 -3.81 -14.74
N ILE A 45 -14.85 -4.15 -15.89
CA ILE A 45 -16.17 -4.75 -15.96
C ILE A 45 -15.98 -6.24 -15.68
N SER A 46 -16.57 -6.76 -14.62
CA SER A 46 -16.57 -8.20 -14.37
C SER A 46 -17.50 -8.93 -15.34
N ASP A 47 -17.35 -10.26 -15.45
CA ASP A 47 -18.13 -11.11 -16.38
C ASP A 47 -19.65 -11.00 -16.21
N ASN A 48 -20.11 -10.56 -15.05
CA ASN A 48 -21.53 -10.31 -14.74
C ASN A 48 -22.00 -8.88 -15.07
N GLY A 49 -21.20 -8.08 -15.79
CA GLY A 49 -21.51 -6.71 -16.19
C GLY A 49 -21.34 -5.64 -15.11
N LYS A 50 -20.85 -6.02 -13.91
CA LYS A 50 -20.65 -5.05 -12.82
C LYS A 50 -19.31 -4.32 -12.97
N ALA A 51 -19.34 -3.00 -12.89
CA ALA A 51 -18.12 -2.21 -12.75
C ALA A 51 -17.51 -2.46 -11.35
N MET A 52 -16.29 -3.00 -11.34
CA MET A 52 -15.52 -3.24 -10.13
C MET A 52 -14.25 -2.39 -10.13
N LYS A 53 -13.92 -1.79 -8.98
CA LYS A 53 -12.68 -1.03 -8.81
C LYS A 53 -11.57 -1.96 -8.34
N TYR A 54 -10.55 -2.11 -9.16
CA TYR A 54 -9.33 -2.83 -8.90
C TYR A 54 -8.21 -1.87 -8.49
N TYR A 55 -7.28 -2.38 -7.70
CA TYR A 55 -6.06 -1.70 -7.33
C TYR A 55 -4.86 -2.61 -7.59
N GLU A 56 -3.76 -2.01 -8.04
CA GLU A 56 -2.48 -2.69 -8.23
C GLU A 56 -1.30 -1.79 -7.86
N ILE A 57 -0.17 -2.40 -7.54
CA ILE A 57 1.06 -1.66 -7.17
C ILE A 57 1.70 -1.05 -8.42
N ASN A 58 2.12 0.21 -8.29
CA ASN A 58 3.04 0.80 -9.25
C ASN A 58 4.48 0.36 -8.93
N PRO A 59 5.33 0.09 -9.92
CA PRO A 59 6.73 -0.20 -9.66
C PRO A 59 7.40 0.94 -8.90
N PHE A 60 8.07 0.62 -7.79
CA PHE A 60 8.91 1.53 -7.05
C PHE A 60 10.11 0.78 -6.48
N SER A 61 11.20 1.50 -6.24
CA SER A 61 12.40 0.97 -5.60
C SER A 61 12.94 2.02 -4.62
N ILE A 62 13.64 1.53 -3.60
CA ILE A 62 14.44 2.37 -2.70
C ILE A 62 15.88 1.94 -2.92
N GLU A 63 16.70 2.86 -3.39
CA GLU A 63 18.12 2.64 -3.53
C GLU A 63 18.80 2.89 -2.18
N LEU A 64 19.52 1.88 -1.68
CA LEU A 64 20.27 1.99 -0.44
C LEU A 64 21.68 2.49 -0.74
N ASN A 65 22.02 3.67 -0.24
CA ASN A 65 23.35 4.27 -0.36
C ASN A 65 23.75 5.00 0.94
N GLU A 66 25.00 5.44 0.99
CA GLU A 66 25.59 6.14 2.14
C GLU A 66 24.81 7.41 2.53
N ASP A 67 24.32 8.18 1.56
CA ASP A 67 23.55 9.40 1.81
C ASP A 67 22.20 9.09 2.47
N LEU A 68 21.50 8.06 1.99
CA LEU A 68 20.23 7.62 2.56
C LEU A 68 20.44 7.11 3.99
N LEU A 69 21.52 6.35 4.22
CA LEU A 69 21.88 5.86 5.55
C LEU A 69 22.23 6.99 6.52
N ALA A 70 23.01 7.98 6.08
CA ALA A 70 23.37 9.14 6.89
C ALA A 70 22.14 9.96 7.29
N GLN A 71 21.20 10.17 6.36
CA GLN A 71 19.92 10.83 6.64
C GLN A 71 19.06 10.00 7.62
N ALA A 72 18.93 8.70 7.38
CA ALA A 72 18.14 7.82 8.23
C ALA A 72 18.69 7.72 9.66
N ALA A 73 20.02 7.77 9.83
CA ALA A 73 20.67 7.73 11.14
C ALA A 73 20.19 8.87 12.07
N SER A 74 19.87 10.04 11.51
CA SER A 74 19.35 11.18 12.26
C SER A 74 17.96 10.94 12.86
N SER A 75 17.21 9.97 12.32
CA SER A 75 15.86 9.61 12.80
C SER A 75 15.85 8.53 13.89
N LEU A 76 17.02 7.93 14.20
CA LEU A 76 17.11 6.87 15.20
C LEU A 76 16.95 7.41 16.61
N THR A 77 15.86 7.01 17.29
CA THR A 77 15.70 7.21 18.73
C THR A 77 16.15 5.95 19.46
N ILE A 78 17.29 5.99 20.14
CA ILE A 78 17.76 4.87 20.95
C ILE A 78 16.94 4.84 22.24
N LYS A 79 15.99 3.90 22.36
CA LYS A 79 15.42 3.55 23.66
C LYS A 79 16.45 2.71 24.41
N ASN A 80 17.15 3.32 25.35
CA ASN A 80 17.97 2.59 26.30
C ASN A 80 17.06 1.60 27.03
N LYS A 81 17.28 0.31 26.79
CA LYS A 81 16.69 -0.76 27.57
C LYS A 81 17.33 -0.64 28.96
N GLN A 82 16.57 -0.13 29.94
CA GLN A 82 16.97 -0.22 31.33
C GLN A 82 16.98 -1.71 31.70
N GLU A 83 18.17 -2.25 31.96
CA GLU A 83 18.39 -3.54 32.61
C GLU A 83 18.12 -3.43 34.11
#